data_AF-A0A8S9YHA0-F1
#
_entry.id   AF-A0A8S9YHA0-F1
#
_cell.length_a   1.000
_cell.length_b   1.000
_cell.length_c   1.000
_cell.angle_alpha   90.00
_cell.angle_beta   90.00
_cell.angle_gamma   90.00
#
_symmetry.space_group_name_H-M   'P 1'
#
loop_
_entity.id
_entity.type
_entity.pdbx_description
1 polymer ?
#
loop_
_entity_poly.entity_id
_entity_poly.type
_entity_poly.pdbx_seq_one_letter_code
_entity_poly.pdbx_strand_id
1 'polypeptide(L)'
;MDTDMIANAHIGELWQHFNQFTSEQVFGMVHEHTPEYYDKFGSKFWKNVKPGYNAGLVLMHLRKLRSFNWRRTWTRSLNFLLRNMGALANPEQASPN
;
A
#
# COMPACT_ATOMS: atom_id res chain seq x y z
N MET A 1 -1.14 10.64 -0.52
CA MET A 1 -1.47 11.22 0.78
C MET A 1 -2.97 11.28 0.81
N ASP A 2 -3.57 10.61 1.78
CA ASP A 2 -5.02 10.65 1.94
C ASP A 2 -5.47 12.06 2.32
N THR A 3 -6.70 12.37 1.94
CA THR A 3 -7.29 13.72 2.07
C THR A 3 -7.60 14.10 3.51
N ASP A 4 -7.68 13.12 4.41
CA ASP A 4 -7.95 13.27 5.83
C ASP A 4 -6.68 13.30 6.70
N MET A 5 -5.49 13.26 6.09
CA MET A 5 -4.22 13.36 6.80
C MET A 5 -3.85 14.80 7.14
N ILE A 6 -3.25 14.98 8.33
CA ILE A 6 -2.62 16.23 8.76
C ILE A 6 -1.11 16.02 8.84
N ALA A 7 -0.35 16.86 8.13
CA ALA A 7 1.10 16.89 8.23
C ALA A 7 1.54 17.83 9.35
N ASN A 8 2.29 17.33 10.33
CA ASN A 8 2.86 18.10 11.44
C ASN A 8 4.39 18.28 11.33
N ALA A 9 4.94 18.05 10.14
CA ALA A 9 6.37 18.16 9.84
C ALA A 9 6.57 18.62 8.39
N HIS A 10 7.80 18.99 8.04
CA HIS A 10 8.11 19.44 6.69
C HIS A 10 8.02 18.28 5.69
N ILE A 11 7.02 18.34 4.78
CA ILE A 11 6.73 17.23 3.85
C ILE A 11 7.93 16.86 2.95
N GLY A 12 8.83 17.80 2.68
CA GLY A 12 10.05 17.54 1.91
C GLY A 12 11.01 16.55 2.56
N GLU A 13 10.93 16.34 3.89
CA GLU A 13 11.71 15.30 4.58
C GLU A 13 11.40 13.90 4.04
N LEU A 14 10.19 13.68 3.52
CA LEU A 14 9.79 12.41 2.93
C LEU A 14 10.68 11.99 1.75
N TRP A 15 11.23 12.95 1.01
CA TRP A 15 12.10 12.66 -0.14
C TRP A 15 13.43 12.04 0.29
N GLN A 16 13.87 12.28 1.53
CA GLN A 16 15.11 11.71 2.06
C GLN A 16 15.03 10.18 2.16
N HIS A 17 13.82 9.61 2.31
CA HIS A 17 13.62 8.16 2.31
C HIS A 17 13.96 7.50 0.97
N PHE A 18 13.92 8.22 -0.15
CA PHE A 18 14.38 7.65 -1.43
C PHE A 18 15.87 7.30 -1.42
N ASN A 19 16.67 7.93 -0.55
CA ASN A 19 18.10 7.60 -0.40
C ASN A 19 18.32 6.22 0.24
N GLN A 20 17.29 5.66 0.89
CA GLN A 20 17.32 4.32 1.49
C GLN A 20 16.90 3.23 0.50
N PHE A 21 16.41 3.60 -0.70
CA PHE A 21 15.98 2.62 -1.70
C PHE A 21 17.20 2.05 -2.43
N THR A 22 17.30 0.72 -2.53
CA THR A 22 18.25 0.06 -3.42
C THR A 22 17.75 0.10 -4.86
N SER A 23 18.42 -0.60 -5.80
CA SER A 23 17.94 -0.74 -7.17
C SER A 23 16.54 -1.37 -7.29
N GLU A 24 16.08 -2.09 -6.26
CA GLU A 24 14.85 -2.89 -6.33
C GLU A 24 13.61 -2.15 -5.82
N GLN A 25 13.72 -1.35 -4.75
CA GLN A 25 12.54 -0.69 -4.20
C GLN A 25 12.04 0.42 -5.13
N VAL A 26 10.71 0.38 -5.37
CA VAL A 26 9.96 1.35 -6.16
C VAL A 26 8.82 2.01 -5.38
N PHE A 27 8.42 1.40 -4.26
CA PHE A 27 7.44 1.92 -3.31
C PHE A 27 8.04 2.01 -1.91
N GLY A 28 7.64 3.04 -1.16
CA GLY A 28 7.85 3.14 0.28
C GLY A 28 6.50 3.37 0.94
N MET A 29 6.18 2.54 1.94
CA MET A 29 4.90 2.56 2.66
C MET A 29 5.16 2.34 4.14
N VAL A 30 4.19 2.71 4.98
CA VAL A 30 4.27 2.50 6.42
C VAL A 30 3.57 1.20 6.77
N HIS A 31 4.16 0.39 7.64
CA HIS A 31 3.55 -0.83 8.13
C HIS A 31 2.31 -0.50 8.98
N GLU A 32 1.24 -1.27 8.84
CA GLU A 32 0.03 -1.06 9.64
C GLU A 32 0.31 -1.37 11.12
N HIS A 33 0.05 -0.41 12.01
CA HIS A 33 0.28 -0.57 13.45
C HIS A 33 -0.92 -1.26 14.14
N THR A 34 -2.10 -1.21 13.54
CA THR A 34 -3.33 -1.83 14.04
C THR A 34 -3.94 -2.78 13.01
N PRO A 35 -3.52 -4.05 12.96
CA PRO A 35 -4.11 -5.05 12.05
C PRO A 35 -5.55 -5.42 12.41
N GLU A 36 -5.97 -5.14 13.65
CA GLU A 36 -7.26 -5.54 14.17
C GLU A 36 -8.32 -4.47 13.91
N TYR A 37 -9.09 -4.66 12.85
CA TYR A 37 -10.26 -3.84 12.57
C TYR A 37 -11.48 -4.47 13.23
N TYR A 38 -12.18 -3.69 14.06
CA TYR A 38 -13.42 -4.07 14.71
C TYR A 38 -14.59 -3.34 14.05
N ASP A 39 -15.71 -4.03 13.83
CA ASP A 39 -16.93 -3.36 13.42
C ASP A 39 -17.56 -2.56 14.58
N LYS A 40 -18.66 -1.86 14.30
CA LYS A 40 -19.42 -1.08 15.28
C LYS A 40 -20.00 -1.92 16.44
N PHE A 41 -19.94 -3.25 16.33
CA PHE A 41 -20.45 -4.21 17.30
C PHE A 41 -19.32 -5.00 18.00
N GLY A 42 -18.06 -4.61 17.80
CA GLY A 42 -16.90 -5.24 18.42
C GLY A 42 -16.50 -6.59 17.80
N SER A 43 -17.04 -6.95 16.63
CA SER A 43 -16.62 -8.14 15.90
C SER A 43 -15.41 -7.83 15.01
N LYS A 44 -14.38 -8.69 15.05
CA LYS A 44 -13.21 -8.58 14.17
C LYS A 44 -13.65 -8.71 12.70
N PHE A 45 -13.44 -7.66 11.93
CA PHE A 45 -13.76 -7.58 10.49
C PHE A 45 -12.77 -8.42 9.67
N TRP A 46 -11.48 -8.37 10.05
CA TRP A 46 -10.39 -9.11 9.40
C TRP A 46 -9.79 -10.13 10.37
N LYS A 47 -10.49 -11.25 10.61
CA LYS A 47 -9.92 -12.35 11.42
C LYS A 47 -8.72 -12.96 10.69
N ASN A 48 -7.56 -12.96 11.34
CA ASN A 48 -6.32 -13.65 10.93
C ASN A 48 -5.58 -13.07 9.71
N VAL A 49 -5.81 -11.80 9.35
CA VAL A 49 -5.00 -11.12 8.31
C VAL A 49 -3.72 -10.59 8.94
N LYS A 50 -2.55 -10.94 8.38
CA LYS A 50 -1.28 -10.32 8.80
C LYS A 50 -1.36 -8.81 8.55
N PRO A 51 -0.83 -7.95 9.43
CA PRO A 51 -0.78 -6.51 9.17
C PRO A 51 -0.16 -6.26 7.79
N GLY A 52 -0.90 -5.51 6.97
CA GLY A 52 -0.44 -5.06 5.67
C GLY A 52 0.33 -3.74 5.79
N TYR A 53 0.30 -2.96 4.71
CA TYR A 53 0.85 -1.61 4.69
C TYR A 53 -0.27 -0.59 4.57
N ASN A 54 -0.13 0.52 5.28
CA ASN A 54 -1.07 1.63 5.20
C ASN A 54 -0.82 2.42 3.89
N ALA A 55 -1.87 2.58 3.08
CA ALA A 55 -1.79 3.26 1.79
C ALA A 55 -2.01 4.78 1.89
N GLY A 56 -2.27 5.32 3.09
CA GLY A 56 -2.54 6.74 3.25
C GLY A 56 -1.35 7.63 2.91
N LEU A 57 -0.13 7.11 3.05
CA LEU A 57 1.07 7.71 2.50
C LEU A 57 1.89 6.68 1.72
N VAL A 58 2.07 6.92 0.42
CA VAL A 58 2.90 6.10 -0.45
C VAL A 58 3.95 6.96 -1.14
N LEU A 59 5.22 6.60 -1.00
CA LEU A 59 6.31 7.10 -1.81
C LEU A 59 6.43 6.26 -3.07
N MET A 60 6.45 6.90 -4.24
CA MET A 60 6.51 6.22 -5.54
C MET A 60 7.73 6.70 -6.34
N HIS A 61 8.68 5.80 -6.61
CA HIS A 61 9.85 6.13 -7.42
C HIS A 61 9.50 6.07 -8.92
N LEU A 62 8.88 7.14 -9.43
CA LEU A 62 8.27 7.18 -10.77
C LEU A 62 9.19 6.80 -11.93
N ARG A 63 10.48 7.15 -11.87
CA ARG A 63 11.46 6.79 -12.92
C ARG A 63 11.66 5.26 -13.04
N LYS A 64 11.76 4.55 -11.90
CA LYS A 64 11.89 3.10 -11.86
C LYS A 64 10.58 2.43 -12.26
N LEU A 65 9.44 2.93 -11.77
CA LEU A 65 8.11 2.44 -12.16
C LEU A 65 7.90 2.46 -13.68
N ARG A 66 8.34 3.54 -14.34
CA ARG A 66 8.30 3.62 -15.81
C ARG A 66 9.28 2.66 -16.48
N SER A 67 10.50 2.49 -15.95
CA SER A 67 11.51 1.61 -16.57
C SER A 67 11.12 0.13 -16.57
N PHE A 68 10.34 -0.35 -15.59
CA PHE A 68 9.87 -1.75 -15.57
C PHE A 68 8.44 -1.97 -16.10
N ASN A 69 7.84 -0.95 -16.74
CA ASN A 69 6.46 -1.00 -17.25
C ASN A 69 5.43 -1.37 -16.16
N TRP A 70 5.47 -0.65 -15.04
CA TRP A 70 4.61 -0.87 -13.87
C TRP A 70 3.13 -1.06 -14.22
N ARG A 71 2.60 -0.24 -15.15
CA ARG A 71 1.20 -0.33 -15.59
C ARG A 71 0.82 -1.74 -16.02
N ARG A 72 1.67 -2.38 -16.85
CA ARG A 72 1.43 -3.74 -17.32
C ARG A 72 1.46 -4.75 -16.17
N THR A 73 2.42 -4.62 -15.25
CA THR A 73 2.54 -5.50 -14.09
C THR A 73 1.32 -5.38 -13.18
N TRP A 74 0.94 -4.16 -12.81
CA TRP A 74 -0.24 -3.87 -12.00
C TRP A 74 -1.52 -4.44 -12.61
N THR A 75 -1.79 -4.16 -13.89
CA THR A 75 -3.01 -4.66 -14.56
C THR A 75 -3.05 -6.19 -14.63
N ARG A 76 -1.90 -6.85 -14.81
CA ARG A 76 -1.82 -8.32 -14.78
C ARG A 76 -2.13 -8.89 -13.41
N SER A 77 -1.52 -8.33 -12.36
CA SER A 77 -1.78 -8.74 -10.97
C SER A 77 -3.23 -8.53 -10.58
N LEU A 78 -3.81 -7.37 -10.92
CA LEU A 78 -5.22 -7.06 -10.65
C LEU A 78 -6.15 -8.06 -11.34
N ASN A 79 -5.95 -8.32 -12.64
CA ASN A 79 -6.78 -9.28 -13.39
C ASN A 79 -6.65 -10.70 -12.83
N PHE A 80 -5.45 -11.10 -12.42
CA PHE A 80 -5.24 -12.39 -11.77
C PHE A 80 -6.01 -12.49 -10.46
N LEU A 81 -5.90 -11.48 -9.59
CA LEU A 81 -6.60 -11.45 -8.30
C LEU A 81 -8.12 -11.44 -8.48
N LEU A 82 -8.66 -10.61 -9.37
CA LEU A 82 -10.10 -10.54 -9.65
C LEU A 82 -10.66 -11.88 -10.15
N ARG A 83 -9.91 -12.61 -11.00
CA ARG A 83 -10.33 -13.93 -11.49
C ARG A 83 -10.37 -14.99 -10.40
N ASN A 84 -9.47 -14.91 -9.42
CA ASN A 84 -9.36 -15.92 -8.37
C ASN A 84 -10.19 -15.61 -7.13
N MET A 85 -10.42 -14.33 -6.82
CA MET A 85 -11.06 -13.88 -5.57
C MET A 85 -12.46 -13.29 -5.80
N GLY A 86 -12.83 -12.96 -7.04
CA GLY A 86 -14.11 -12.36 -7.40
C GLY A 86 -14.25 -10.88 -7.03
N ALA A 87 -13.76 -10.47 -5.86
CA ALA A 87 -13.70 -9.08 -5.41
C ALA A 87 -12.47 -8.83 -4.53
N LEU A 88 -12.04 -7.56 -4.47
CA LEU A 88 -10.98 -7.08 -3.58
C LEU A 88 -11.58 -6.00 -2.68
N ALA A 89 -11.51 -6.20 -1.36
CA ALA A 89 -12.12 -5.25 -0.42
C ALA A 89 -11.32 -3.93 -0.35
N ASN A 90 -10.00 -4.01 -0.17
CA ASN A 90 -9.08 -2.87 -0.09
C ASN A 90 -7.89 -3.08 -1.05
N PRO A 91 -8.07 -3.02 -2.38
CA PRO A 91 -7.03 -3.35 -3.36
C PRO A 91 -5.77 -2.47 -3.27
N GLU A 92 -5.85 -1.32 -2.62
CA GLU A 92 -4.74 -0.38 -2.37
C GLU A 92 -3.88 -0.75 -1.15
N GLN A 93 -4.42 -1.53 -0.20
CA GLN A 93 -3.72 -1.99 1.01
C GLN A 93 -3.47 -3.50 1.04
N ALA A 94 -4.22 -4.27 0.24
CA ALA A 94 -4.19 -5.72 0.27
C ALA A 94 -2.84 -6.26 -0.22
N SER A 95 -2.09 -6.89 0.68
CA SER A 95 -1.01 -7.80 0.31
C SER A 95 -1.61 -9.17 -0.01
N PRO A 96 -1.24 -9.82 -1.13
CA PRO A 96 -1.48 -11.25 -1.29
C PRO A 96 -0.78 -12.01 -0.14
N ASN A 97 -1.44 -13.05 0.36
CA ASN A 97 -0.89 -13.99 1.35
C ASN A 97 0.20 -14.88 0.76
#